data_AF-A0A9E0X6Y0-F1
#
_entry.id   AF-A0A9E0X6Y0-F1
#
_cell.length_a   1.000
_cell.length_b   1.000
_cell.length_c   1.000
_cell.angle_alpha   90.00
_cell.angle_beta   90.00
_cell.angle_gamma   90.00
#
_symmetry.space_group_name_H-M   'P 1'
#
loop_
_entity.id
_entity.type
_entity.pdbx_description
1 polymer ?
#
loop_
_entity_poly.entity_id
_entity_poly.type
_entity_poly.pdbx_seq_one_letter_code
_entity_poly.pdbx_strand_id
1 'polypeptide(L)'
;MTHHSITQQYNRRQLLALAAGAVAAGPLAARAQAGFATRPVRIVVPFAAGGATDVIARVLGEHMGKRFGQPVVVDNKPGAAGLIAGEMVVKSPQDGMTVLLGTTSSMLTNKYLYKKTSYDPLTDMT
;
A
#
# COMPACT_ATOMS: atom_id res chain seq x y z
N MET A 1 29.97 -50.37 41.90
CA MET A 1 29.08 -50.87 40.82
C MET A 1 27.65 -50.42 41.11
N THR A 2 27.15 -49.39 40.42
CA THR A 2 25.72 -49.14 40.10
C THR A 2 25.56 -47.72 39.53
N HIS A 3 25.64 -47.56 38.21
CA HIS A 3 25.05 -46.40 37.53
C HIS A 3 23.66 -46.83 37.05
N HIS A 4 22.62 -46.43 37.78
CA HIS A 4 21.23 -46.59 37.35
C HIS A 4 20.99 -45.69 36.14
N SER A 5 21.01 -46.26 34.93
CA SER A 5 20.66 -45.56 33.70
C SER A 5 19.15 -45.55 33.57
N ILE A 6 18.51 -44.44 33.91
CA ILE A 6 17.06 -44.25 33.73
C ILE A 6 16.80 -44.08 32.24
N THR A 7 16.48 -45.17 31.54
CA THR A 7 15.98 -45.11 30.16
C THR A 7 14.51 -44.71 30.23
N GLN A 8 14.21 -43.43 30.01
CA GLN A 8 12.85 -42.93 30.01
C GLN A 8 12.12 -43.47 28.76
N GLN A 9 11.32 -44.52 28.93
CA GLN A 9 10.50 -45.11 27.88
C GLN A 9 9.24 -44.26 27.69
N TYR A 10 9.19 -43.49 26.60
CA TYR A 10 7.99 -42.75 26.23
C TYR A 10 6.90 -43.72 25.76
N ASN A 11 5.74 -43.68 26.43
CA ASN A 11 4.63 -44.60 26.16
C ASN A 11 3.98 -44.27 24.81
N ARG A 12 3.55 -45.30 24.05
CA ARG A 12 2.81 -45.12 22.77
C ARG A 12 1.63 -44.15 22.89
N ARG A 13 0.97 -44.11 24.05
CA ARG A 13 -0.12 -43.17 24.36
C ARG A 13 0.36 -41.72 24.43
N GLN A 14 1.56 -41.46 24.92
CA GLN A 14 2.17 -40.13 24.93
C GLN A 14 2.52 -39.68 23.51
N LEU A 15 3.04 -40.60 22.68
CA LEU A 15 3.30 -40.34 21.26
C LEU A 15 2.00 -40.03 20.49
N LEU A 16 0.92 -40.77 20.75
CA LEU A 16 -0.38 -40.52 20.13
C LEU A 16 -1.02 -39.20 20.61
N ALA A 17 -0.85 -38.83 21.88
CA ALA A 17 -1.34 -37.55 22.41
C ALA A 17 -0.59 -36.35 21.81
N LEU A 18 0.73 -36.46 21.62
CA LEU A 18 1.53 -35.46 20.92
C LEU A 18 1.14 -35.32 19.44
N ALA A 19 0.88 -36.44 18.76
CA ALA A 19 0.40 -36.44 17.38
C ALA A 19 -1.00 -35.80 17.25
N ALA A 20 -1.91 -36.07 18.20
CA ALA A 20 -3.24 -35.45 18.23
C ALA A 20 -3.17 -33.94 18.49
N GLY A 21 -2.24 -33.48 19.33
CA GLY A 21 -1.99 -32.05 19.57
C GLY A 21 -1.45 -31.32 18.33
N ALA A 22 -0.62 -31.99 17.53
CA ALA A 22 -0.08 -31.44 16.28
C ALA A 22 -1.15 -31.30 15.17
N VAL A 23 -2.18 -32.14 15.18
CA VAL A 23 -3.32 -32.04 14.24
C VAL A 23 -4.32 -30.96 14.68
N ALA A 24 -4.47 -30.73 15.99
CA ALA A 24 -5.34 -29.69 16.54
C ALA A 24 -4.73 -28.28 16.42
N ALA A 25 -3.41 -28.18 16.39
CA ALA A 25 -2.71 -26.97 15.95
C ALA A 25 -2.79 -26.86 14.42
N GLY A 26 -4.00 -26.60 13.92
CA GLY A 26 -4.20 -26.23 12.51
C GLY A 26 -3.23 -25.12 12.12
N PRO A 27 -2.84 -25.02 10.83
CA PRO A 27 -1.83 -24.07 10.41
C PRO A 27 -2.26 -22.69 10.91
N LEU A 28 -1.45 -22.11 11.80
CA LEU A 28 -1.43 -20.67 11.97
C LEU A 28 -1.15 -20.16 10.56
N ALA A 29 -2.22 -19.78 9.86
CA ALA A 29 -2.11 -19.25 8.53
C ALA A 29 -1.14 -18.08 8.66
N ALA A 30 0.10 -18.29 8.20
CA ALA A 30 1.06 -17.24 8.06
C ALA A 30 0.34 -16.21 7.21
N ARG A 31 -0.12 -15.12 7.84
CA ARG A 31 -0.78 -14.05 7.11
C ARG A 31 0.32 -13.51 6.22
N ALA A 32 0.35 -13.97 4.97
CA ALA A 32 1.20 -13.41 3.96
C ALA A 32 0.98 -11.91 4.05
N GLN A 33 2.04 -11.16 4.35
CA GLN A 33 1.96 -9.72 4.49
C GLN A 33 1.37 -9.23 3.17
N ALA A 34 0.12 -8.74 3.23
CA ALA A 34 -0.60 -8.37 2.02
C ALA A 34 0.33 -7.45 1.23
N GLY A 35 0.51 -7.73 -0.07
CA GLY A 35 1.33 -6.89 -0.92
C GLY A 35 0.91 -5.43 -0.77
N PHE A 36 1.84 -4.49 -0.96
CA PHE A 36 1.64 -3.06 -0.71
C PHE A 36 0.24 -2.56 -1.11
N ALA A 37 -0.22 -2.89 -2.33
CA ALA A 37 -1.57 -2.57 -2.78
C ALA A 37 -2.58 -3.64 -2.34
N THR A 38 -3.44 -3.29 -1.38
CA THR A 38 -4.53 -4.14 -0.89
C THR A 38 -5.82 -4.01 -1.71
N ARG A 39 -5.90 -2.99 -2.56
CA ARG A 39 -7.02 -2.65 -3.45
C ARG A 39 -6.50 -1.86 -4.65
N PRO A 40 -7.33 -1.54 -5.66
CA PRO A 40 -6.92 -0.70 -6.79
C PRO A 40 -6.29 0.62 -6.35
N VAL A 41 -5.16 0.96 -6.95
CA VAL A 41 -4.47 2.24 -6.71
C VAL A 41 -5.04 3.28 -7.66
N ARG A 42 -5.25 4.50 -7.18
CA ARG A 42 -5.71 5.64 -7.96
C ARG A 42 -4.60 6.68 -8.06
N ILE A 43 -4.18 6.97 -9.29
CA ILE A 43 -3.28 8.09 -9.61
C ILE A 43 -4.15 9.28 -10.02
N VAL A 44 -4.17 10.32 -9.20
CA VAL A 44 -4.88 11.56 -9.49
C VAL A 44 -3.96 12.48 -10.29
N VAL A 45 -4.41 12.88 -11.49
CA VAL A 45 -3.65 13.73 -12.41
C VAL A 45 -4.22 15.15 -12.42
N PRO A 46 -3.43 16.19 -12.13
CA PRO A 46 -3.93 17.57 -12.00
C PRO A 46 -4.26 18.27 -13.34
N PHE A 47 -4.30 17.54 -14.46
CA PHE A 47 -4.48 18.07 -15.82
C PHE A 47 -5.47 17.23 -16.63
N ALA A 48 -5.93 17.80 -17.74
CA ALA A 48 -6.85 17.15 -18.66
C ALA A 48 -6.26 15.85 -19.24
N ALA A 49 -7.15 14.90 -19.57
CA ALA A 49 -6.78 13.66 -20.22
C ALA A 49 -6.15 13.89 -21.59
N GLY A 50 -5.25 13.00 -22.01
CA GLY A 50 -4.57 13.07 -23.31
C GLY A 50 -3.34 13.99 -23.37
N GLY A 51 -3.08 14.79 -22.33
CA GLY A 51 -1.85 15.58 -22.21
C GLY A 51 -0.63 14.75 -21.79
N ALA A 52 0.57 15.34 -21.86
CA ALA A 52 1.82 14.65 -21.52
C ALA A 52 1.80 14.03 -20.11
N THR A 53 1.29 14.75 -19.11
CA THR A 53 1.17 14.25 -17.73
C THR A 53 0.23 13.04 -17.61
N ASP A 54 -0.86 13.01 -18.39
CA ASP A 54 -1.79 11.88 -18.43
C ASP A 54 -1.15 10.64 -19.07
N VAL A 55 -0.42 10.83 -20.17
CA VAL A 55 0.32 9.75 -20.83
C VAL A 55 1.34 9.13 -19.86
N ILE A 56 2.11 9.96 -19.15
CA ILE A 56 3.05 9.49 -18.13
C ILE A 56 2.33 8.70 -17.03
N ALA A 57 1.19 9.21 -16.54
CA ALA A 57 0.40 8.53 -15.51
C ALA A 57 -0.07 7.13 -15.94
N ARG A 58 -0.49 6.98 -17.20
CA ARG A 58 -0.97 5.71 -17.76
C ARG A 58 0.16 4.69 -17.89
N VAL A 59 1.33 5.10 -18.38
CA VAL A 59 2.52 4.22 -18.48
C VAL A 59 2.96 3.77 -17.09
N LEU A 60 3.02 4.70 -16.14
CA LEU A 60 3.35 4.40 -14.75
C LEU A 60 2.34 3.43 -14.13
N GLY A 61 1.04 3.69 -14.32
CA GLY A 61 -0.04 2.86 -13.82
C GLY A 61 0.00 1.43 -14.37
N GLU A 62 0.33 1.25 -15.65
CA GLU A 62 0.50 -0.07 -16.24
C GLU A 62 1.62 -0.88 -15.55
N HIS A 63 2.77 -0.24 -15.32
CA HIS A 63 3.93 -0.88 -14.68
C HIS A 63 3.67 -1.18 -13.20
N MET A 64 3.07 -0.22 -12.49
CA MET A 64 2.64 -0.40 -11.10
C MET A 64 1.62 -1.53 -10.98
N GLY A 65 0.64 -1.61 -11.89
CA GLY A 65 -0.37 -2.65 -11.85
C GLY A 65 0.22 -4.06 -12.04
N LYS A 66 1.17 -4.20 -12.97
CA LYS A 66 1.94 -5.45 -13.14
C LYS A 66 2.73 -5.81 -11.88
N ARG A 67 3.34 -4.84 -11.21
CA ARG A 67 4.15 -5.06 -10.00
C ARG A 67 3.32 -5.38 -8.77
N PHE A 68 2.17 -4.73 -8.61
CA PHE A 68 1.35 -4.81 -7.40
C PHE A 68 0.26 -5.87 -7.49
N GLY A 69 -0.05 -6.38 -8.69
CA GLY A 69 -1.15 -7.33 -8.89
C GLY A 69 -2.53 -6.71 -8.67
N GLN A 70 -2.60 -5.38 -8.56
CA GLN A 70 -3.83 -4.60 -8.43
C GLN A 70 -3.94 -3.62 -9.59
N PRO A 71 -5.13 -3.39 -10.15
CA PRO A 71 -5.28 -2.41 -11.21
C PRO A 71 -4.97 -1.00 -10.71
N VAL A 72 -4.41 -0.18 -11.61
CA VAL A 72 -4.14 1.24 -11.33
C VAL A 72 -5.04 2.09 -12.22
N VAL A 73 -5.81 2.99 -11.60
CA VAL A 73 -6.77 3.87 -12.26
C VAL A 73 -6.21 5.28 -12.33
N VAL A 74 -6.18 5.85 -13.54
CA VAL A 74 -5.82 7.26 -13.75
C VAL A 74 -7.10 8.11 -13.68
N ASP A 75 -7.13 9.07 -12.76
CA ASP A 75 -8.26 9.97 -12.52
C ASP A 75 -7.85 11.43 -12.77
N ASN A 76 -8.30 12.01 -13.88
CA ASN A 76 -7.96 13.38 -14.27
C ASN A 76 -8.84 14.39 -13.51
N LYS A 77 -8.21 15.30 -12.76
CA LYS A 77 -8.84 16.38 -11.99
C LYS A 77 -8.22 17.74 -12.33
N PRO A 78 -8.50 18.29 -13.52
CA PRO A 78 -7.96 19.59 -13.93
C PRO A 78 -8.56 20.75 -13.13
N GLY A 79 -7.80 21.85 -13.04
CA GLY A 79 -8.28 23.14 -12.53
C GLY A 79 -7.44 23.72 -11.40
N ALA A 80 -7.56 25.04 -11.20
CA ALA A 80 -6.83 25.82 -10.19
C ALA A 80 -5.32 25.51 -10.11
N ALA A 81 -4.66 25.38 -11.28
CA ALA A 81 -3.25 25.01 -11.38
C ALA A 81 -2.86 23.74 -10.59
N GLY A 82 -3.78 22.77 -10.49
CA GLY A 82 -3.57 21.50 -9.79
C GLY A 82 -3.96 21.50 -8.31
N LEU A 83 -4.41 22.63 -7.75
CA LEU A 83 -4.84 22.70 -6.34
C LEU A 83 -6.06 21.79 -6.04
N ILE A 84 -6.99 21.66 -6.99
CA ILE A 84 -8.18 20.80 -6.83
C ILE A 84 -7.78 19.32 -6.64
N ALA A 85 -6.85 18.84 -7.46
CA ALA A 85 -6.35 17.49 -7.38
C ALA A 85 -5.58 17.25 -6.07
N GLY A 86 -4.69 18.18 -5.69
CA GLY A 86 -3.94 18.08 -4.45
C GLY A 86 -4.82 18.06 -3.21
N GLU A 87 -5.81 18.95 -3.13
CA GLU A 87 -6.77 18.98 -2.03
C GLU A 87 -7.58 17.68 -1.92
N MET A 88 -8.01 17.10 -3.05
CA MET A 88 -8.67 15.80 -3.05
C MET A 88 -7.78 14.71 -2.46
N VAL A 89 -6.52 14.65 -2.87
CA VAL A 89 -5.58 13.61 -2.43
C VAL A 89 -5.26 13.76 -0.95
N VAL A 90 -5.01 14.98 -0.48
CA VAL A 90 -4.78 15.26 0.95
C VAL A 90 -5.97 14.85 1.83
N LYS A 91 -7.20 15.00 1.32
CA LYS A 91 -8.43 14.57 2.03
C LYS A 91 -8.75 13.08 1.88
N SER A 92 -8.00 12.34 1.07
CA SER A 92 -8.21 10.91 0.88
C SER A 92 -7.61 10.09 2.04
N PRO A 93 -8.02 8.83 2.23
CA PRO A 93 -7.39 7.97 3.23
C PRO A 93 -5.88 7.90 3.04
N GLN A 94 -5.12 8.07 4.13
CA GLN A 94 -3.65 7.99 4.14
C GLN A 94 -3.16 6.52 4.11
N ASP A 95 -3.70 5.72 3.20
CA ASP A 95 -3.38 4.30 3.02
C ASP A 95 -2.50 4.03 1.79
N GLY A 96 -2.08 5.08 1.06
CA GLY A 96 -1.23 4.97 -0.13
C GLY A 96 -1.95 4.52 -1.40
N MET A 97 -3.27 4.32 -1.36
CA MET A 97 -4.05 3.86 -2.52
C MET A 97 -4.59 5.02 -3.36
N THR A 98 -4.52 6.26 -2.88
CA THR A 98 -4.78 7.46 -3.68
C THR A 98 -3.54 8.33 -3.63
N VAL A 99 -2.90 8.52 -4.78
CA VAL A 99 -1.65 9.29 -4.89
C VAL A 99 -1.82 10.40 -5.92
N LEU A 100 -1.18 11.54 -5.66
CA LEU A 100 -1.12 12.65 -6.61
C LEU A 100 0.05 12.42 -7.57
N LEU A 101 -0.18 12.56 -8.87
CA LEU A 101 0.93 12.80 -9.80
C LEU A 101 1.39 14.25 -9.64
N GLY A 102 2.30 14.46 -8.69
CA GLY A 102 2.82 15.78 -8.33
C GLY A 102 3.56 16.43 -9.49
N THR A 103 3.33 17.73 -9.68
CA THR A 103 4.07 18.57 -10.64
C THR A 103 4.69 19.75 -9.93
N THR A 104 5.63 20.45 -10.57
CA THR A 104 6.24 21.67 -10.01
C THR A 104 5.17 22.68 -9.60
N SER A 105 4.11 22.82 -10.40
CA SER A 105 2.99 23.72 -10.08
C SER A 105 2.29 23.34 -8.77
N SER A 106 1.87 22.07 -8.63
CA SER A 106 1.10 21.59 -7.49
C SER A 106 1.93 21.38 -6.21
N MET A 107 3.24 21.11 -6.34
CA MET A 107 4.10 20.79 -5.20
C MET A 107 4.95 21.96 -4.72
N LEU A 108 5.15 22.99 -5.56
CA LEU A 108 6.09 24.07 -5.26
C LEU A 108 5.52 25.45 -5.61
N THR A 109 5.21 25.70 -6.87
CA THR A 109 4.86 27.05 -7.34
C THR A 109 3.65 27.62 -6.64
N ASN A 110 2.57 26.84 -6.48
CA ASN A 110 1.32 27.34 -5.90
C ASN A 110 1.48 27.85 -4.47
N LYS A 111 2.34 27.23 -3.66
CA LYS A 111 2.61 27.61 -2.25
C LYS A 111 3.17 29.03 -2.13
N TYR A 112 3.99 29.44 -3.09
CA TYR A 112 4.63 30.75 -3.09
C TYR A 112 3.91 31.77 -3.98
N LEU A 113 3.09 31.32 -4.92
CA LEU A 113 2.34 32.18 -5.84
C LEU A 113 1.03 32.69 -5.23
N TYR A 114 0.30 31.83 -4.51
CA TYR A 114 -0.98 32.20 -3.90
C TYR A 114 -0.81 32.56 -2.43
N LYS A 115 -1.47 33.63 -1.98
CA LYS A 115 -1.48 34.05 -0.57
C LYS A 115 -2.01 32.96 0.39
N LYS A 116 -2.89 32.09 -0.12
CA LYS A 116 -3.47 30.97 0.61
C LYS A 116 -3.71 29.81 -0.37
N THR A 117 -3.19 28.65 -0.04
CA THR A 117 -3.46 27.38 -0.74
C THR A 117 -4.39 26.50 0.10
N SER A 118 -5.05 25.52 -0.54
CA SER A 118 -5.95 24.58 0.15
C SER A 118 -5.22 23.44 0.89
N TYR A 119 -3.90 23.29 0.68
CA TYR A 119 -3.03 22.36 1.39
C TYR A 119 -1.57 22.86 1.34
N ASP A 120 -0.72 22.33 2.22
CA ASP A 120 0.74 22.45 2.17
C ASP A 120 1.37 21.13 1.70
N PRO A 121 2.02 21.09 0.52
CA PRO A 121 2.59 19.87 -0.04
C PRO A 121 3.69 19.22 0.81
N LEU A 122 4.35 19.97 1.72
CA LEU A 122 5.44 19.45 2.54
C LEU A 122 4.95 18.76 3.82
N THR A 123 3.80 19.17 4.34
CA THR A 123 3.26 18.63 5.61
C THR A 123 2.08 17.69 5.38
N ASP A 124 1.29 17.93 4.33
CA ASP A 124 -0.01 17.27 4.16
C ASP A 124 0.07 16.03 3.26
N MET A 125 1.24 15.74 2.68
CA MET A 125 1.47 14.62 1.73
C MET A 125 2.48 13.58 2.23
N THR A 126 2.78 13.60 3.53
CA THR A 126 3.59 12.62 4.27
C THR A 126 2.70 11.72 5.12
#